data_AF-A0A7L3G503-F1
#
_entry.id   AF-A0A7L3G503-F1
#
_cell.length_a   1.000
_cell.length_b   1.000
_cell.length_c   1.000
_cell.angle_alpha   90.00
_cell.angle_beta   90.00
_cell.angle_gamma   90.00
#
_symmetry.space_group_name_H-M   'P 1'
#
loop_
_entity.id
_entity.type
_entity.pdbx_description
1 polymer ?
#
loop_
_entity_poly.entity_id
_entity_poly.type
_entity_poly.pdbx_seq_one_letter_code
_entity_poly.pdbx_strand_id
1 'polypeptide(L)'
;IRLVVEEGLNQLPYTECTVTTPTGHKYEGVRFEKGNCGVSIMRSGEAMEQGLRDCCRSIRIGKILIQSDEETQRAKVYYAKFPPDIYRRKVLLMYPILSTGNTVIEAVKVLVEHGVQPSVIILLSLFSTPHG
;
A
#
# COMPACT_ATOMS: atom_id res chain seq x y z
N ILE A 1 13.61 2.32 4.22
CA ILE A 1 12.41 2.39 3.35
C ILE A 1 12.41 1.27 2.32
N ARG A 2 13.40 1.16 1.43
CA ARG A 2 13.44 0.14 0.36
C ARG A 2 13.22 -1.29 0.87
N LEU A 3 13.96 -1.74 1.90
CA LEU A 3 13.81 -3.09 2.45
C LEU A 3 12.40 -3.37 2.99
N VAL A 4 11.77 -2.39 3.65
CA VAL A 4 10.40 -2.53 4.17
C VAL A 4 9.39 -2.62 3.03
N VAL A 5 9.63 -1.89 1.93
CA VAL A 5 8.80 -1.98 0.74
C VAL A 5 8.96 -3.35 0.07
N GLU A 6 10.19 -3.84 -0.09
CA GLU A 6 10.47 -5.18 -0.63
C GLU A 6 9.80 -6.27 0.22
N GLU A 7 9.86 -6.16 1.55
CA GLU A 7 9.16 -7.09 2.45
C GLU A 7 7.63 -6.97 2.34
N GLY A 8 7.11 -5.76 2.18
CA GLY A 8 5.70 -5.52 1.90
C GLY A 8 5.21 -6.15 0.60
N LEU A 9 6.06 -6.19 -0.42
CA LEU A 9 5.74 -6.84 -1.71
C LEU A 9 5.67 -8.36 -1.57
N ASN A 10 6.41 -8.98 -0.66
CA ASN A 10 6.36 -10.43 -0.41
C ASN A 10 5.00 -10.90 0.13
N GLN A 11 4.20 -9.99 0.70
CA GLN A 11 2.84 -10.26 1.18
C GLN A 11 1.79 -10.24 0.06
N LEU A 12 2.18 -9.90 -1.18
CA LEU A 12 1.28 -9.90 -2.33
C LEU A 12 1.15 -11.31 -2.94
N PRO A 13 -0.03 -11.66 -3.46
CA PRO A 13 -0.23 -12.96 -4.07
C PRO A 13 0.62 -13.13 -5.32
N TYR A 14 1.07 -14.36 -5.53
CA TYR A 14 1.84 -14.78 -6.69
C TYR A 14 1.25 -16.07 -7.26
N THR A 15 1.57 -16.32 -8.53
CA THR A 15 1.19 -17.53 -9.26
C THR A 15 2.45 -18.23 -9.73
N GLU A 16 2.45 -19.57 -9.71
CA GLU A 16 3.55 -20.35 -10.26
C GLU A 16 3.59 -20.19 -11.78
N CYS A 17 4.80 -20.10 -12.33
CA CYS A 17 4.99 -20.07 -13.77
C CYS A 17 6.29 -20.75 -14.17
N THR A 18 6.21 -21.54 -15.24
CA THR A 18 7.40 -22.11 -15.87
C THR A 18 7.90 -21.16 -16.96
N VAL A 19 9.20 -20.86 -16.95
CA VAL A 19 9.86 -20.10 -18.00
C VAL A 19 10.94 -20.94 -18.67
N THR A 20 11.17 -20.70 -19.96
CA THR A 20 12.27 -21.33 -20.70
C THR A 20 13.47 -20.41 -20.65
N THR A 21 14.60 -20.89 -20.14
CA THR A 21 15.86 -20.15 -20.09
C THR A 21 16.44 -19.97 -21.50
N PRO A 22 17.38 -19.02 -21.71
CA PRO A 22 18.09 -18.89 -22.99
C PRO A 22 18.86 -20.16 -23.41
N THR A 23 19.20 -21.02 -22.43
CA THR A 23 19.83 -22.32 -22.64
C THR A 23 18.84 -23.45 -22.99
N GLY A 24 17.54 -23.16 -23.08
CA GLY A 24 16.50 -24.12 -23.44
C GLY A 24 15.95 -24.96 -22.27
N HIS A 25 16.42 -24.76 -21.05
CA HIS A 25 15.94 -25.48 -19.87
C HIS A 25 14.67 -24.82 -19.31
N LYS A 26 13.76 -25.64 -18.76
CA LYS A 26 12.58 -25.14 -18.03
C LYS A 26 12.97 -24.80 -16.59
N TYR A 27 12.56 -23.63 -16.12
CA TYR A 27 12.71 -23.18 -14.75
C TYR A 27 11.32 -22.92 -14.14
N GLU A 28 11.07 -23.52 -12.98
CA GLU A 28 9.86 -23.31 -12.20
C GLU A 28 10.08 -22.12 -11.27
N GLY A 29 9.37 -21.02 -11.55
CA GLY A 29 9.43 -19.79 -10.77
C GLY A 29 8.05 -19.30 -10.38
N VAL A 30 8.02 -18.08 -9.85
CA VAL A 30 6.79 -17.41 -9.44
C VAL A 30 6.65 -16.06 -10.12
N ARG A 31 5.41 -15.60 -10.26
CA ARG A 31 5.06 -14.30 -10.81
C ARG A 31 4.00 -13.64 -9.96
N PHE A 32 4.23 -12.40 -9.55
CA PHE A 32 3.22 -11.59 -8.86
C PHE A 32 1.93 -11.47 -9.67
N GLU A 33 0.80 -11.55 -8.99
CA GLU A 33 -0.48 -11.25 -9.60
C GLU A 33 -0.59 -9.78 -10.00
N LYS A 34 -1.35 -9.52 -11.07
CA LYS A 34 -1.66 -8.16 -11.50
C LYS A 34 -2.76 -7.59 -10.60
N GLY A 35 -2.80 -6.26 -10.49
CA GLY A 35 -3.87 -5.58 -9.76
C GLY A 35 -3.43 -4.95 -8.44
N ASN A 36 -2.14 -4.80 -8.18
CA ASN A 36 -1.67 -4.12 -6.98
C ASN A 36 -1.67 -2.60 -7.18
N CYS A 37 -1.87 -1.84 -6.11
CA CYS A 37 -1.66 -0.39 -6.07
C CYS A 37 -1.12 0.06 -4.72
N GLY A 38 -0.35 1.13 -4.72
CA GLY A 38 0.03 1.86 -3.51
C GLY A 38 -1.00 2.93 -3.17
N VAL A 39 -1.19 3.18 -1.88
CA VAL A 39 -1.94 4.35 -1.40
C VAL A 39 -1.07 5.05 -0.36
N SER A 40 -0.67 6.29 -0.61
CA SER A 40 0.10 7.09 0.35
C SER A 40 -0.83 7.98 1.17
N ILE A 41 -0.64 7.98 2.49
CA ILE A 41 -1.26 8.97 3.37
C ILE A 41 -0.33 10.21 3.39
N MET A 42 -0.81 11.31 2.84
CA MET A 42 -0.07 12.56 2.81
C MET A 42 0.12 13.12 4.23
N ARG A 43 1.27 13.73 4.54
CA ARG A 43 2.45 13.95 3.68
C ARG A 43 3.53 12.88 3.85
N SER A 44 3.62 12.28 5.04
CA SER A 44 4.73 11.38 5.39
C SER A 44 4.75 10.07 4.58
N GLY A 45 3.58 9.55 4.17
CA GLY A 45 3.48 8.37 3.30
C GLY A 45 4.10 8.55 1.92
N GLU A 46 4.21 9.79 1.43
CA GLU A 46 4.82 10.09 0.13
C GLU A 46 6.31 9.75 0.08
N ALA A 47 7.00 9.79 1.23
CA ALA A 47 8.40 9.40 1.34
C ALA A 47 8.65 7.93 0.96
N MET A 48 7.62 7.08 1.02
CA MET A 48 7.71 5.67 0.65
C MET A 48 7.38 5.41 -0.82
N GLU A 49 6.77 6.38 -1.53
CA GLU A 49 6.41 6.22 -2.95
C GLU A 49 7.63 5.99 -3.84
N GLN A 50 8.74 6.67 -3.56
CA GLN A 50 9.96 6.49 -4.36
C GLN A 50 10.48 5.06 -4.24
N GLY A 51 10.57 4.53 -3.02
CA GLY A 51 10.97 3.14 -2.81
C GLY A 51 10.04 2.14 -3.50
N LEU A 52 8.73 2.43 -3.51
CA LEU A 52 7.75 1.60 -4.21
C LEU A 52 7.91 1.66 -5.74
N ARG A 53 8.18 2.83 -6.32
CA ARG A 53 8.45 2.97 -7.77
C ARG A 53 9.77 2.34 -8.19
N ASP A 54 10.78 2.39 -7.34
CA ASP A 54 12.09 1.77 -7.59
C ASP A 54 11.96 0.24 -7.69
N CYS A 55 11.13 -0.37 -6.85
CA CYS A 55 10.85 -1.80 -6.88
C CYS A 55 9.81 -2.18 -7.96
N CYS A 56 8.80 -1.35 -8.20
CA CYS A 56 7.67 -1.63 -9.07
C CYS A 56 7.33 -0.43 -9.97
N ARG A 57 7.99 -0.34 -11.14
CA ARG A 57 7.87 0.82 -12.06
C ARG A 57 6.45 1.10 -12.57
N SER A 58 5.56 0.10 -12.63
CA SER A 58 4.21 0.21 -13.21
C SER A 58 3.09 0.30 -12.16
N ILE A 59 3.42 0.43 -10.87
CA ILE A 59 2.41 0.46 -9.82
C ILE A 59 1.64 1.79 -9.82
N ARG A 60 0.31 1.69 -9.72
CA ARG A 60 -0.56 2.87 -9.57
C ARG A 60 -0.51 3.35 -8.13
N ILE A 61 -0.47 4.66 -7.93
CA ILE A 61 -0.44 5.29 -6.60
C ILE A 61 -1.68 6.16 -6.43
N GLY A 62 -2.51 5.82 -5.44
CA GLY A 62 -3.55 6.70 -4.90
C GLY A 62 -3.00 7.54 -3.75
N LYS A 63 -3.69 8.63 -3.42
CA LYS A 63 -3.31 9.52 -2.32
C LYS A 63 -4.50 9.87 -1.46
N ILE A 64 -4.28 9.94 -0.15
CA ILE A 64 -5.25 10.40 0.84
C ILE A 64 -4.61 11.50 1.67
N LEU A 65 -5.26 12.65 1.80
CA LEU A 65 -4.90 13.70 2.75
C LEU A 65 -5.83 13.61 3.95
N ILE A 66 -5.24 13.28 5.10
CA ILE A 66 -5.93 13.22 6.38
C ILE A 66 -5.23 14.21 7.29
N GLN A 67 -6.01 15.08 7.92
CA GLN A 67 -5.50 16.02 8.90
C GLN A 67 -6.37 15.90 10.16
N SER A 68 -5.68 15.80 11.29
CA SER A 68 -6.32 15.85 12.60
C SER A 68 -6.64 17.30 12.93
N ASP A 69 -7.89 17.54 13.29
CA ASP A 69 -8.34 18.81 13.81
C ASP A 69 -7.78 18.99 15.25
N GLU A 70 -7.12 20.13 15.52
CA GLU A 70 -6.41 20.36 16.79
C GLU A 70 -7.38 20.49 17.98
N GLU A 71 -8.59 21.00 17.76
CA GLU A 71 -9.60 21.25 18.80
C GLU A 71 -10.38 19.98 19.12
N THR A 72 -10.79 19.23 18.10
CA THR A 72 -11.64 18.03 18.26
C THR A 72 -10.86 16.73 18.31
N GLN A 73 -9.57 16.75 17.97
CA GLN A 73 -8.70 15.57 17.81
C GLN A 73 -9.25 14.54 16.82
N ARG A 74 -10.21 14.93 15.96
CA ARG A 74 -10.81 14.05 14.95
C ARG A 74 -9.99 14.09 13.67
N ALA A 75 -9.65 12.91 13.15
CA ALA A 75 -9.06 12.79 11.83
C ALA A 75 -10.15 13.08 10.78
N LYS A 76 -9.90 14.05 9.90
CA LYS A 76 -10.79 14.40 8.80
C LYS A 76 -10.09 14.20 7.46
N VAL A 77 -10.83 13.66 6.50
CA VAL A 77 -10.37 13.43 5.14
C VAL A 77 -10.61 14.69 4.32
N TYR A 78 -9.53 15.32 3.85
CA TYR A 78 -9.60 16.54 3.04
C TYR A 78 -9.52 16.25 1.55
N TYR A 79 -8.85 15.16 1.19
CA TYR A 79 -8.65 14.76 -0.19
C TYR A 79 -8.46 13.26 -0.28
N ALA A 80 -9.10 12.63 -1.26
CA ALA A 80 -8.84 11.24 -1.60
C ALA A 80 -8.91 11.11 -3.12
N LYS A 81 -7.86 10.56 -3.72
CA LYS A 81 -7.82 10.27 -5.15
C LYS A 81 -7.20 8.90 -5.38
N PHE A 82 -7.98 8.02 -5.98
CA PHE A 82 -7.62 6.63 -6.21
C PHE A 82 -7.67 6.26 -7.69
N PRO A 83 -7.02 5.16 -8.09
CA PRO A 83 -7.34 4.51 -9.35
C PRO A 83 -8.85 4.17 -9.41
N PRO A 84 -9.51 4.32 -10.57
CA PRO A 84 -10.95 4.09 -10.70
C PRO A 84 -11.36 2.63 -10.44
N ASP A 85 -10.41 1.71 -10.49
CA ASP A 85 -10.59 0.28 -10.27
C ASP A 85 -10.06 -0.21 -8.91
N ILE A 86 -9.86 0.69 -7.93
CA ILE A 86 -9.26 0.36 -6.62
C ILE A 86 -10.00 -0.75 -5.87
N TYR A 87 -11.33 -0.85 -6.01
CA TYR A 87 -12.17 -1.88 -5.37
C TYR A 87 -11.81 -3.33 -5.77
N ARG A 88 -11.07 -3.53 -6.86
CA ARG A 88 -10.60 -4.85 -7.32
C ARG A 88 -9.12 -5.11 -7.03
N ARG A 89 -8.44 -4.15 -6.37
CA ARG A 89 -6.98 -4.13 -6.23
C ARG A 89 -6.54 -4.50 -4.81
N LYS A 90 -5.32 -5.04 -4.70
CA LYS A 90 -4.61 -5.14 -3.43
C LYS A 90 -3.96 -3.79 -3.12
N VAL A 91 -4.09 -3.32 -1.89
CA VAL A 91 -3.65 -1.96 -1.51
C VAL A 91 -2.47 -2.04 -0.56
N LEU A 92 -1.35 -1.47 -0.95
CA LEU A 92 -0.21 -1.18 -0.07
C LEU A 92 -0.42 0.22 0.52
N LEU A 93 -0.95 0.28 1.74
CA LEU A 93 -1.19 1.53 2.46
C LEU A 93 0.11 1.99 3.13
N MET A 94 0.66 3.12 2.70
CA MET A 94 1.96 3.61 3.15
C MET A 94 1.81 4.73 4.17
N TYR A 95 2.29 4.47 5.39
CA TYR A 95 2.37 5.48 6.45
C TYR A 95 3.50 5.15 7.45
N PRO A 96 4.60 5.92 7.46
CA PRO A 96 5.84 5.50 8.12
C PRO A 96 5.79 5.51 9.65
N ILE A 97 4.91 6.30 10.27
CA ILE A 97 4.86 6.48 11.73
C ILE A 97 3.45 6.18 12.23
N LEU A 98 3.27 5.05 12.90
CA LEU A 98 2.02 4.65 13.54
C LEU A 98 2.06 5.00 15.04
N SER A 99 1.51 6.18 15.38
CA SER A 99 1.45 6.67 16.76
C SER A 99 0.19 6.18 17.48
N THR A 100 -0.96 6.82 17.24
CA THR A 100 -2.26 6.48 17.84
C THR A 100 -3.14 5.62 16.94
N GLY A 101 -2.70 5.31 15.72
CA GLY A 101 -3.49 4.56 14.73
C GLY A 101 -4.64 5.33 14.07
N ASN A 102 -5.15 6.41 14.67
CA ASN A 102 -6.33 7.15 14.19
C ASN A 102 -6.27 7.55 12.71
N THR A 103 -5.13 8.06 12.23
CA THR A 103 -4.94 8.44 10.82
C THR A 103 -5.07 7.25 9.89
N VAL A 104 -4.50 6.10 10.27
CA VAL A 104 -4.54 4.87 9.46
C VAL A 104 -5.92 4.26 9.49
N ILE A 105 -6.59 4.25 10.66
CA ILE A 105 -7.98 3.81 10.79
C ILE A 105 -8.88 4.63 9.86
N GLU A 106 -8.73 5.94 9.83
CA GLU A 106 -9.52 6.82 8.95
C GLU A 106 -9.20 6.57 7.47
N ALA A 107 -7.92 6.36 7.12
CA ALA A 107 -7.53 5.96 5.76
C ALA A 107 -8.17 4.62 5.34
N VAL A 108 -8.20 3.64 6.23
CA VAL A 108 -8.82 2.34 5.98
C VAL A 108 -10.32 2.49 5.78
N LYS A 109 -11.02 3.31 6.59
CA LYS A 109 -12.45 3.59 6.39
C LYS A 109 -12.72 4.15 5.01
N VAL A 110 -11.95 5.15 4.57
CA VAL A 110 -12.09 5.72 3.21
C VAL A 110 -11.89 4.66 2.15
N LEU A 111 -10.89 3.78 2.29
CA LEU A 111 -10.67 2.69 1.34
C LEU A 111 -11.86 1.72 1.29
N VAL A 112 -12.43 1.38 2.45
CA VAL A 112 -13.61 0.52 2.55
C VAL A 112 -14.84 1.18 1.94
N GLU A 113 -15.05 2.48 2.14
CA GLU A 113 -16.11 3.26 1.48
C GLU A 113 -15.96 3.25 -0.05
N HIS A 114 -14.72 3.12 -0.56
CA HIS A 114 -14.42 2.97 -1.98
C HIS A 114 -14.46 1.50 -2.46
N GLY A 115 -15.00 0.58 -1.65
CA GLY A 115 -15.22 -0.83 -2.00
C GLY A 115 -14.00 -1.74 -1.84
N VAL A 116 -12.91 -1.27 -1.22
CA VAL A 116 -11.75 -2.10 -0.92
C VAL A 116 -12.05 -2.98 0.30
N GLN A 117 -11.79 -4.28 0.19
CA GLN A 117 -11.96 -5.19 1.32
C GLN A 117 -10.83 -5.00 2.36
N PRO A 118 -11.13 -4.93 3.67
CA PRO A 118 -10.09 -4.77 4.70
C PRO A 118 -8.99 -5.84 4.64
N SER A 119 -9.35 -7.08 4.29
CA SER A 119 -8.43 -8.23 4.17
C SER A 119 -7.40 -8.10 3.06
N VAL A 120 -7.54 -7.12 2.17
CA VAL A 120 -6.62 -6.88 1.04
C VAL A 120 -5.78 -5.62 1.19
N ILE A 121 -5.86 -4.98 2.35
CA ILE A 121 -5.08 -3.79 2.70
C ILE A 121 -3.87 -4.24 3.51
N ILE A 122 -2.69 -3.91 3.02
CA ILE A 122 -1.40 -4.20 3.66
C ILE A 122 -0.82 -2.87 4.11
N LEU A 123 -0.70 -2.66 5.42
CA LEU A 123 -0.10 -1.46 5.99
C LEU A 123 1.43 -1.58 5.98
N LEU A 124 2.09 -0.61 5.36
CA LEU A 124 3.54 -0.43 5.40
C LEU A 124 3.88 0.69 6.37
N SER A 125 4.52 0.33 7.48
CA SER A 125 4.99 1.26 8.51
C SER A 125 6.46 1.00 8.86
N LEU A 126 7.16 2.04 9.32
CA LEU A 126 8.55 1.95 9.76
C LEU A 126 8.66 1.93 11.29
N PHE A 127 7.81 2.73 11.95
CA PHE A 127 7.79 2.88 13.39
C PHE A 127 6.36 2.75 13.87
N SER A 128 6.15 1.91 14.88
CA SER A 128 4.84 1.72 15.52
C SER A 128 5.02 1.81 17.03
N THR A 129 4.02 2.37 17.70
CA THR A 129 3.91 2.29 19.16
C THR A 129 2.91 1.19 19.53
N PRO A 130 3.03 0.55 20.71
CA PRO A 130 2.09 -0.50 21.14
C PRO A 130 0.62 -0.08 21.23
N HIS A 131 0.34 1.23 21.29
CA HIS A 131 -1.01 1.77 21.37
C HIS A 131 -1.62 2.08 19.98
N GLY A 132 -0.81 1.97 18.92
CA GLY A 132 -1.15 2.41 17.56
C GLY A 132 -1.45 1.29 16.59
#